data_AF-A0A9E6CKE7-F1
#
_entry.id   AF-A0A9E6CKE7-F1
#
_cell.length_a   1.000
_cell.length_b   1.000
_cell.length_c   1.000
_cell.angle_alpha   90.00
_cell.angle_beta   90.00
_cell.angle_gamma   90.00
#
_symmetry.space_group_name_H-M   'P 1'
#
loop_
_entity.id
_entity.type
_entity.pdbx_description
1 polymer ?
#
loop_
_entity_poly.entity_id
_entity_poly.type
_entity_poly.pdbx_seq_one_letter_code
_entity_poly.pdbx_strand_id
1 'polypeptide(L)' 'MEVVYSNAQMIMHSKNEFYIDFYLLSADQPKIQGAKPLVRVYMNPEVVIKFRDALERNIGKFIEQHVKPEKVRKG' A
#
# COMPACT_ATOMS: atom_id res chain seq x y z
N MET A 1 -15.75 13.87 -9.00
CA MET A 1 -15.50 12.45 -9.30
C MET A 1 -14.45 12.00 -8.31
N GLU A 2 -14.83 11.18 -7.33
CA GLU A 2 -13.92 10.74 -6.26
C GLU A 2 -13.00 9.67 -6.84
N VAL A 3 -11.71 9.96 -6.92
CA VAL A 3 -10.69 9.06 -7.45
C VAL A 3 -10.22 8.18 -6.30
N VAL A 4 -10.57 6.90 -6.35
CA VAL A 4 -10.16 5.93 -5.33
C VAL A 4 -8.92 5.21 -5.84
N TYR A 5 -7.77 5.51 -5.26
CA TYR A 5 -6.57 4.68 -5.43
C TYR A 5 -6.82 3.37 -4.66
N SER A 6 -7.05 2.28 -5.38
CA SER A 6 -7.08 0.95 -4.78
C SER A 6 -5.71 0.30 -4.92
N ASN A 7 -5.24 -0.23 -3.79
CA ASN A 7 -3.83 -0.42 -3.49
C ASN A 7 -3.26 -1.68 -4.13
N ALA A 8 -2.10 -1.52 -4.79
CA ALA A 8 -1.01 -2.48 -4.87
C ALA A 8 -1.41 -3.93 -5.19
N GLN A 9 -1.36 -4.31 -6.47
CA GLN A 9 -1.23 -5.72 -6.82
C GLN A 9 0.27 -6.08 -6.85
N MET A 10 0.73 -6.90 -5.89
CA MET A 10 2.06 -7.51 -5.97
C MET A 10 2.00 -8.62 -7.02
N ILE A 11 2.49 -8.35 -8.23
CA ILE A 11 2.58 -9.36 -9.28
C ILE A 11 4.02 -9.89 -9.25
N MET A 12 4.17 -11.12 -8.77
CA MET A 12 5.28 -12.07 -8.98
C MET A 12 6.73 -11.58 -9.21
N HIS A 13 7.60 -12.24 -8.45
CA HIS A 13 9.06 -12.34 -8.58
C HIS A 13 9.49 -12.67 -10.04
N SER A 14 10.01 -11.69 -10.78
CA SER A 14 11.14 -11.98 -11.68
C SER A 14 12.29 -12.41 -10.78
N LYS A 15 13.19 -13.32 -11.18
CA LYS A 15 14.16 -13.97 -10.27
C LYS A 15 14.87 -13.01 -9.29
N ASN A 16 15.02 -11.72 -9.65
CA ASN A 16 15.71 -10.71 -8.83
C ASN A 16 14.93 -9.40 -8.58
N GLU A 17 13.64 -9.29 -8.92
CA GLU A 17 12.91 -8.01 -8.84
C GLU A 17 11.47 -8.17 -8.34
N PHE A 18 11.08 -7.25 -7.46
CA PHE A 18 9.73 -7.07 -6.96
C PHE A 18 9.15 -5.80 -7.58
N TYR A 19 7.84 -5.77 -7.80
CA TYR A 19 7.18 -4.52 -8.15
C TYR A 19 5.79 -4.37 -7.53
N ILE A 20 5.36 -3.12 -7.41
CA ILE A 20 4.06 -2.70 -6.90
C ILE A 20 3.38 -1.86 -7.97
N ASP A 21 2.17 -2.26 -8.35
CA ASP A 21 1.33 -1.52 -9.29
C ASP A 21 0.28 -0.67 -8.59
N PHE A 22 0.20 0.58 -8.99
CA PHE A 22 -0.83 1.53 -8.58
C PHE A 22 -1.80 1.74 -9.73
N TYR A 23 -3.07 1.51 -9.44
CA TYR A 23 -4.16 1.65 -10.40
C TYR A 23 -5.00 2.87 -10.07
N LEU A 24 -5.46 3.54 -11.12
CA LEU A 24 -6.46 4.59 -11.03
C LEU A 24 -7.83 3.97 -11.29
N LEU A 25 -8.66 3.84 -10.26
CA LEU A 25 -10.03 3.37 -10.44
C LEU A 25 -10.98 4.56 -10.58
N SER A 26 -11.91 4.45 -11.52
CA SER A 26 -12.95 5.43 -11.81
C SER A 26 -14.32 4.75 -11.90
N ALA A 27 -15.39 5.54 -12.06
CA ALA A 27 -16.73 4.98 -12.27
C ALA A 27 -16.79 4.08 -13.52
N ASP A 28 -16.06 4.44 -14.58
CA ASP A 28 -16.01 3.70 -15.83
C ASP A 28 -15.05 2.49 -15.76
N GLN A 29 -14.10 2.51 -14.81
CA GLN A 29 -13.15 1.44 -14.57
C GLN A 29 -13.06 1.11 -13.07
N PRO A 30 -14.09 0.45 -12.51
CA PRO A 30 -14.20 0.22 -11.08
C PRO A 30 -13.35 -0.96 -10.59
N LYS A 31 -12.72 -1.71 -11.49
CA LYS A 31 -11.97 -2.93 -11.20
C LYS A 31 -10.58 -2.87 -11.83
N ILE A 32 -9.61 -3.47 -11.15
CA ILE A 32 -8.23 -3.60 -11.64
C ILE A 32 -8.11 -4.57 -12.83
N GLN A 33 -9.06 -5.51 -12.99
CA GLN A 33 -9.04 -6.46 -14.10
C GLN A 33 -9.21 -5.72 -15.43
N GLY A 34 -8.19 -5.78 -16.29
CA GLY A 34 -8.15 -5.07 -17.56
C GLY A 34 -7.71 -3.60 -17.47
N ALA A 35 -7.41 -3.10 -16.26
CA ALA A 35 -6.82 -1.78 -16.08
C ALA A 35 -5.31 -1.82 -16.36
N LYS A 36 -4.81 -0.76 -17.00
CA LYS A 36 -3.37 -0.53 -17.09
C LYS A 36 -2.89 0.12 -15.79
N PRO A 37 -1.74 -0.29 -15.24
CA PRO A 37 -1.17 0.39 -14.08
C PRO A 37 -0.84 1.84 -14.47
N LEU A 38 -1.19 2.78 -13.59
CA LEU A 38 -0.81 4.18 -13.75
C LEU A 38 0.67 4.36 -13.41
N VAL A 39 1.10 3.71 -12.33
CA VAL A 39 2.48 3.72 -11.86
C VAL A 39 2.88 2.31 -11.47
N ARG A 40 4.08 1.88 -11.85
CA ARG A 40 4.73 0.66 -11.39
C ARG A 40 6.04 1.01 -10.72
N VAL A 41 6.22 0.57 -9.48
CA VAL A 41 7.45 0.77 -8.71
C VAL A 41 8.21 -0.53 -8.65
N TYR A 42 9.44 -0.53 -9.15
CA TYR A 42 10.35 -1.69 -9.12
C TYR A 42 11.31 -1.58 -7.93
N MET A 43 11.59 -2.70 -7.30
CA MET A 43 12.47 -2.80 -6.14
C MET A 43 13.29 -4.08 -6.21
N ASN A 44 14.56 -3.97 -5.84
CA ASN A 44 15.41 -5.15 -5.59
C ASN A 44 15.09 -5.74 -4.20
N PRO A 45 15.56 -6.98 -3.90
CA PRO A 45 15.24 -7.64 -2.63
C PRO A 45 15.68 -6.84 -1.38
N GLU A 46 16.85 -6.20 -1.43
CA GLU A 46 17.37 -5.41 -0.31
C GLU A 46 16.47 -4.20 0.02
N VAL A 47 15.96 -3.54 -1.01
CA VAL A 47 15.04 -2.40 -0.88
C VAL A 47 13.68 -2.88 -0.36
N VAL A 48 13.18 -4.02 -0.83
CA VAL A 48 11.89 -4.56 -0.37
C VAL A 48 11.89 -4.89 1.12
N ILE A 49 12.97 -5.48 1.63
CA ILE A 49 13.09 -5.77 3.07
C ILE A 49 12.98 -4.48 3.88
N LYS A 50 13.74 -3.44 3.49
CA LYS A 50 13.69 -2.13 4.15
C LYS A 50 12.32 -1.46 4.04
N PHE A 51 11.67 -1.59 2.88
CA PHE A 51 10.34 -1.07 2.63
C PHE A 51 9.29 -1.72 3.54
N ARG A 52 9.30 -3.06 3.66
CA ARG A 52 8.43 -3.81 4.58
C ARG A 52 8.55 -3.29 6.01
N ASP A 53 9.79 -3.19 6.51
CA ASP A 53 10.03 -2.79 7.89
C ASP A 53 9.58 -1.35 8.16
N ALA A 54 9.76 -0.46 7.18
CA ALA A 54 9.27 0.91 7.27
C ALA A 54 7.74 0.98 7.27
N LEU A 55 7.09 0.18 6.42
CA LEU A 55 5.63 0.11 6.34
C LEU A 55 5.02 -0.38 7.65
N GLU A 56 5.56 -1.46 8.22
CA GLU A 56 5.10 -2.00 9.51
C GLU A 56 5.21 -0.97 10.63
N ARG A 57 6.35 -0.28 10.76
CA ARG A 57 6.52 0.79 11.75
C ARG A 57 5.52 1.93 11.57
N ASN A 58 5.25 2.33 10.33
CA ASN A 58 4.31 3.42 10.05
C ASN A 58 2.87 3.02 10.38
N ILE A 59 2.47 1.79 10.06
CA ILE A 59 1.16 1.25 10.44
C ILE A 59 1.02 1.20 11.96
N GLY A 60 2.05 0.75 12.67
CA GLY A 60 2.07 0.73 14.13
C GLY A 60 1.82 2.11 14.74
N LYS A 61 2.55 3.13 14.29
CA LYS A 61 2.36 4.52 14.71
C LYS A 61 0.95 5.03 14.42
N PHE A 62 0.41 4.73 13.24
CA PHE A 62 -0.95 5.13 12.87
C PHE A 62 -1.99 4.52 13.82
N ILE A 63 -1.88 3.22 14.12
CA ILE A 63 -2.79 2.52 15.04
C ILE A 63 -2.71 3.13 16.45
N GLU A 64 -1.50 3.44 16.92
CA GLU A 64 -1.31 4.06 18.23
C GLU A 64 -1.93 5.45 18.34
N GLN A 65 -1.87 6.24 17.27
CA GLN A 65 -2.36 7.62 17.24
C GLN A 65 -3.86 7.72 16.99
N HIS A 66 -4.43 6.79 16.22
CA HIS A 66 -5.79 6.96 15.70
C HIS A 66 -6.76 5.82 16.04
N VAL A 67 -6.28 4.65 16.48
CA VAL A 67 -7.14 3.46 16.67
C VAL A 67 -7.17 3.01 18.13
N LYS A 68 -6.09 3.18 18.91
CA LYS A 68 -6.14 2.91 20.35
C LYS A 68 -6.96 4.02 21.05
N PRO A 69 -8.07 3.70 21.74
CA PRO A 69 -8.88 4.69 22.43
C PRO A 69 -8.10 5.31 23.59
N GLU A 70 -8.39 6.59 23.86
CA GLU A 70 -7.87 7.35 25.00
C GLU A 70 -7.71 6.46 26.25
N LYS A 71 -6.49 6.38 26.78
CA LYS A 71 -6.28 5.84 28.12
C LYS A 71 -7.10 6.71 29.08
N VAL A 72 -8.20 6.12 29.55
CA VAL A 72 -8.98 6.44 30.75
C VAL A 72 -8.34 7.55 31.58
N ARG A 73 -8.95 8.74 31.57
CA ARG A 73 -8.70 9.76 32.60
C ARG A 73 -9.04 9.11 33.94
N LYS A 74 -8.03 8.68 34.69
CA LYS A 74 -8.19 8.35 36.12
C LYS A 74 -8.51 9.66 36.85
N GLY A 75 -9.76 9.80 37.25
CA GLY A 75 -10.15 10.69 38.34
C GLY A 75 -9.72 10.13 39.68
#